data_AF-A0A7Y2U862-F1
#
_entry.id   AF-A0A7Y2U862-F1
#
_cell.length_a   1.000
_cell.length_b   1.000
_cell.length_c   1.000
_cell.angle_alpha   90.00
_cell.angle_beta   90.00
_cell.angle_gamma   90.00
#
_symmetry.space_group_name_H-M   'P 1'
#
loop_
_entity.id
_entity.type
_entity.pdbx_description
1 polymer ?
#
loop_
_entity_poly.entity_id
_entity_poly.type
_entity_poly.pdbx_seq_one_letter_code
_entity_poly.pdbx_strand_id
1 'polypeptide(L)'
;MSASKVKLGLAVFAVLFVALPICFVMYYGGVNHYEELDKIAQNYKAVPSEDRLRDLLNYPSDGACAYYHLALVGEAFSMNPRMFRAVSQDMKTDSERWHIHQLASLRDRVFEYFPERKPSKFDEQIESNQSWLASHE
;
A
#
# COMPACT_ATOMS: atom_id res chain seq x y z
N MET A 1 -21.84 -44.67 33.09
CA MET A 1 -21.64 -43.26 32.69
C MET A 1 -23.00 -42.67 32.35
N SER A 2 -23.48 -41.65 33.08
CA SER A 2 -24.85 -41.14 32.94
C SER A 2 -25.04 -40.35 31.64
N ALA A 3 -26.09 -40.69 30.87
CA ALA A 3 -26.46 -40.08 29.58
C ALA A 3 -26.64 -38.54 29.64
N SER A 4 -26.83 -37.98 30.83
CA SER A 4 -26.92 -36.53 31.06
C SER A 4 -25.59 -35.79 30.79
N LYS A 5 -24.44 -36.41 31.09
CA LYS A 5 -23.11 -35.79 30.89
C LYS A 5 -22.71 -35.69 29.41
N VAL A 6 -23.19 -36.62 28.59
CA VAL A 6 -22.91 -36.66 27.15
C VAL A 6 -23.65 -35.55 26.42
N LYS A 7 -24.90 -35.26 26.81
CA LYS A 7 -25.72 -34.18 26.21
C LYS A 7 -25.19 -32.79 26.53
N LEU A 8 -24.66 -32.59 27.74
CA LEU A 8 -24.06 -31.31 28.15
C LEU A 8 -22.74 -31.04 27.41
N GLY A 9 -21.91 -32.07 27.22
CA GLY A 9 -20.66 -31.96 26.44
C GLY A 9 -20.90 -31.60 24.97
N LEU A 10 -21.95 -32.18 24.36
CA LEU A 10 -22.29 -31.92 22.95
C LEU A 10 -22.82 -30.49 22.73
N ALA A 11 -23.61 -29.97 23.67
CA ALA A 11 -24.14 -28.61 23.60
C ALA A 11 -23.04 -27.54 23.74
N VAL A 12 -22.08 -27.75 24.66
CA VAL A 12 -20.94 -26.84 24.83
C VAL A 12 -20.01 -26.86 23.62
N PHE A 13 -19.79 -28.04 23.03
CA PHE A 13 -18.97 -28.18 21.81
C PHE A 13 -19.62 -27.47 20.61
N ALA A 14 -20.94 -27.60 20.44
CA ALA A 14 -21.68 -26.95 19.36
C ALA A 14 -21.67 -25.42 19.46
N VAL A 15 -21.79 -24.86 20.68
CA VAL A 15 -21.73 -23.40 20.87
C VAL A 15 -20.33 -22.86 20.59
N LEU A 16 -19.26 -23.55 21.02
CA LEU A 16 -17.88 -23.15 20.75
C LEU A 16 -17.52 -23.24 19.26
N PHE A 17 -17.99 -24.28 18.55
CA PHE A 17 -17.71 -24.47 17.13
C PHE A 17 -18.45 -23.51 16.20
N VAL A 18 -19.56 -22.93 16.64
CA VAL A 18 -20.31 -21.95 15.84
C VAL A 18 -19.90 -20.51 16.18
N ALA A 19 -19.61 -20.21 17.44
CA ALA A 19 -19.20 -18.86 17.86
C ALA A 19 -17.79 -18.48 17.38
N LEU A 20 -16.83 -19.41 17.41
CA LEU A 20 -15.44 -19.14 17.00
C LEU A 20 -15.29 -18.73 15.52
N PRO A 21 -15.89 -19.41 14.54
CA PRO A 21 -15.80 -18.99 13.14
C PRO A 21 -16.57 -17.68 12.86
N ILE A 22 -17.65 -17.39 13.58
CA ILE A 22 -18.38 -16.11 13.42
C ILE A 22 -17.52 -14.94 13.92
N CYS A 23 -16.83 -15.10 15.07
CA CYS A 23 -15.84 -14.12 15.52
C CYS A 23 -14.64 -14.04 14.57
N PHE A 24 -14.23 -15.16 13.96
CA PHE A 24 -13.15 -15.18 12.97
C PHE A 24 -13.54 -14.41 11.69
N VAL A 25 -14.76 -14.59 11.17
CA VAL A 25 -15.24 -13.90 9.96
C VAL A 25 -15.47 -12.40 10.21
N MET A 26 -15.94 -12.00 11.41
CA MET A 26 -16.06 -10.57 11.74
C MET A 26 -14.70 -9.90 12.02
N TYR A 27 -13.69 -10.65 12.44
CA TYR A 27 -12.31 -10.15 12.60
C TYR A 27 -11.53 -10.13 11.28
N TYR A 28 -11.86 -11.05 10.35
CA TYR A 28 -11.30 -11.12 8.99
C TYR A 28 -12.18 -10.43 7.93
N GLY A 29 -12.93 -9.39 8.32
CA GLY A 29 -13.28 -8.33 7.39
C GLY A 29 -11.98 -7.62 7.00
N GLY A 30 -11.21 -8.24 6.10
CA GLY A 30 -9.85 -7.84 5.76
C GLY A 30 -9.80 -6.36 5.37
N VAL A 31 -8.74 -5.68 5.81
CA VAL A 31 -8.47 -4.29 5.42
C VAL A 31 -8.51 -4.22 3.90
N ASN A 32 -9.38 -3.37 3.35
CA ASN A 32 -9.39 -3.10 1.93
C ASN A 32 -8.17 -2.26 1.57
N HIS A 33 -7.06 -2.92 1.25
CA HIS A 33 -5.77 -2.26 0.98
C HIS A 33 -5.84 -1.19 -0.11
N TYR A 34 -6.73 -1.35 -1.10
CA TYR A 34 -6.95 -0.33 -2.14
C TYR A 34 -7.53 0.95 -1.55
N GLU A 35 -8.54 0.84 -0.68
CA GLU A 35 -9.21 1.99 -0.07
C GLU A 35 -8.27 2.72 0.91
N GLU A 36 -7.48 1.99 1.70
CA GLU A 36 -6.50 2.58 2.60
C GLU A 36 -5.37 3.29 1.84
N LEU A 37 -4.87 2.68 0.77
CA LEU A 37 -3.90 3.32 -0.12
C LEU A 37 -4.46 4.60 -0.75
N ASP A 38 -5.71 4.59 -1.21
CA ASP A 38 -6.35 5.80 -1.73
C ASP A 38 -6.45 6.88 -0.64
N LYS A 39 -6.83 6.53 0.60
CA LYS A 39 -6.86 7.48 1.72
C LYS A 39 -5.49 8.10 1.96
N ILE A 40 -4.43 7.29 2.00
CA ILE A 40 -3.06 7.76 2.21
C ILE A 40 -2.62 8.67 1.05
N ALA A 41 -2.87 8.27 -0.20
CA ALA A 41 -2.55 9.07 -1.38
C ALA A 41 -3.32 10.40 -1.40
N GLN A 42 -4.61 10.40 -1.06
CA GLN A 42 -5.41 11.63 -0.95
C GLN A 42 -4.92 12.53 0.18
N ASN A 43 -4.52 11.98 1.32
CA ASN A 43 -3.93 12.76 2.40
C ASN A 43 -2.64 13.44 1.95
N TYR A 44 -1.76 12.72 1.24
CA TYR A 44 -0.56 13.32 0.65
C TYR A 44 -0.90 14.43 -0.36
N LYS A 45 -1.87 14.19 -1.25
CA LYS A 45 -2.32 15.15 -2.25
C LYS A 45 -2.88 16.44 -1.63
N ALA A 46 -3.65 16.30 -0.55
CA ALA A 46 -4.29 17.44 0.12
C ALA A 46 -3.28 18.33 0.86
N VAL A 47 -2.30 17.73 1.54
CA VAL A 47 -1.23 18.47 2.22
C VAL A 47 0.08 17.70 2.02
N PRO A 48 0.89 18.05 1.00
CA PRO A 48 2.15 17.35 0.75
C PRO A 48 3.15 17.60 1.88
N SER A 49 3.70 16.53 2.45
CA SER A 49 4.80 16.55 3.42
C SER A 49 5.68 15.31 3.29
N GLU A 50 6.89 15.35 3.84
CA GLU A 50 7.78 14.18 3.86
C GLU A 50 7.14 13.03 4.63
N ASP A 51 6.56 13.28 5.80
CA ASP A 51 5.91 12.24 6.62
C ASP A 51 4.77 11.55 5.86
N ARG A 52 3.93 12.32 5.15
CA ARG A 52 2.82 11.74 4.37
C ARG A 52 3.30 10.99 3.13
N LEU A 53 4.41 11.44 2.53
CA LEU A 53 5.05 10.67 1.47
C LEU A 53 5.58 9.35 2.04
N ARG A 54 6.21 9.38 3.22
CA ARG A 54 6.69 8.17 3.89
C ARG A 54 5.53 7.24 4.27
N ASP A 55 4.39 7.75 4.69
CA ASP A 55 3.20 6.94 4.94
C ASP A 55 2.78 6.17 3.69
N LEU A 56 2.81 6.83 2.52
CA LEU A 56 2.57 6.17 1.24
C LEU A 56 3.65 5.11 0.99
N LEU A 57 4.92 5.51 0.89
CA LEU A 57 6.03 4.60 0.55
C LEU A 57 6.21 3.42 1.52
N ASN A 58 5.74 3.53 2.76
CA ASN A 58 5.86 2.49 3.78
C ASN A 58 4.57 1.69 3.98
N TYR A 59 3.49 1.99 3.26
CA TYR A 59 2.26 1.21 3.41
C TYR A 59 2.49 -0.24 2.94
N PRO A 60 2.14 -1.25 3.75
CA PRO A 60 2.29 -2.64 3.37
C PRO A 60 1.31 -3.00 2.25
N SER A 61 1.87 -3.37 1.10
CA SER A 61 1.10 -3.86 -0.06
C SER A 61 1.78 -5.08 -0.65
N ASP A 62 1.01 -6.11 -0.99
CA ASP A 62 1.51 -7.32 -1.64
C ASP A 62 0.63 -7.71 -2.85
N GLY A 63 1.07 -8.74 -3.56
CA GLY A 63 0.34 -9.31 -4.70
C GLY A 63 -0.08 -8.28 -5.73
N ALA A 64 -1.36 -8.30 -6.12
CA ALA A 64 -1.91 -7.37 -7.10
C ALA A 64 -1.99 -5.93 -6.58
N CYS A 65 -2.05 -5.72 -5.27
CA CYS A 65 -2.16 -4.39 -4.67
C CYS A 65 -0.83 -3.62 -4.80
N ALA A 66 0.31 -4.30 -4.87
CA ALA A 66 1.61 -3.66 -5.06
C ALA A 66 1.70 -2.86 -6.37
N TYR A 67 1.10 -3.34 -7.47
CA TYR A 67 1.07 -2.59 -8.74
C TYR A 67 0.23 -1.30 -8.63
N TYR A 68 -0.86 -1.36 -7.86
CA TYR A 68 -1.69 -0.19 -7.58
C TYR A 68 -0.94 0.83 -6.73
N HIS A 69 -0.22 0.34 -5.71
CA HIS A 69 0.63 1.17 -4.89
C HIS A 69 1.71 1.88 -5.72
N LEU A 70 2.38 1.17 -6.63
CA LEU A 70 3.35 1.78 -7.55
C LEU A 70 2.74 2.87 -8.44
N ALA A 71 1.50 2.67 -8.94
CA ALA A 71 0.80 3.70 -9.70
C ALA A 71 0.52 4.95 -8.85
N LEU A 72 0.11 4.78 -7.58
CA LEU A 72 -0.10 5.90 -6.65
C LEU A 72 1.21 6.62 -6.31
N VAL A 73 2.32 5.88 -6.16
CA VAL A 73 3.66 6.45 -5.98
C VAL A 73 4.06 7.27 -7.21
N GLY A 74 3.79 6.77 -8.41
CA GLY A 74 3.99 7.51 -9.66
C GLY A 74 3.14 8.78 -9.74
N GLU A 75 1.87 8.72 -9.35
CA GLU A 75 0.98 9.89 -9.28
C GLU A 75 1.55 10.94 -8.30
N ALA A 76 1.92 10.50 -7.09
CA ALA A 76 2.52 11.34 -6.06
C ALA A 76 3.81 12.01 -6.54
N PHE A 77 4.67 11.27 -7.24
CA PHE A 77 5.90 11.80 -7.83
C PHE A 77 5.62 12.89 -8.87
N SER A 78 4.64 12.67 -9.76
CA SER A 78 4.28 13.67 -10.77
C SER A 78 3.86 15.01 -10.17
N MET A 79 3.29 14.98 -8.95
CA MET A 79 2.82 16.19 -8.28
C MET A 79 3.93 16.91 -7.52
N ASN A 80 4.82 16.16 -6.85
CA ASN A 80 5.77 16.71 -5.89
C ASN A 80 7.13 16.00 -5.94
N PRO A 81 7.86 16.04 -7.07
CA PRO A 81 9.14 15.32 -7.22
C PRO A 81 10.21 15.80 -6.24
N ARG A 82 10.15 17.07 -5.80
CA ARG A 82 11.06 17.62 -4.79
C ARG A 82 10.93 16.90 -3.44
N MET A 83 9.75 16.42 -3.09
CA MET A 83 9.52 15.69 -1.84
C MET A 83 10.20 14.32 -1.88
N PHE A 84 10.14 13.65 -3.03
CA PHE A 84 10.86 12.40 -3.25
C PHE A 84 12.36 12.58 -3.15
N ARG A 85 12.90 13.68 -3.71
CA ARG A 85 14.31 14.03 -3.54
C ARG A 85 14.67 14.24 -2.07
N ALA A 86 13.86 14.97 -1.32
CA ALA A 86 14.09 15.20 0.11
C ALA A 86 14.08 13.88 0.90
N VAL A 87 13.06 13.03 0.72
CA VAL A 87 13.00 11.70 1.36
C VAL A 87 14.18 10.81 0.95
N SER A 88 14.63 10.87 -0.31
CA SER A 88 15.76 10.07 -0.80
C SER A 88 17.10 10.40 -0.11
N GLN A 89 17.25 11.61 0.43
CA GLN A 89 18.47 12.03 1.15
C GLN A 89 18.57 11.39 2.55
N ASP A 90 17.45 10.96 3.13
CA ASP A 90 17.37 10.34 4.46
C ASP A 90 16.34 9.19 4.45
N MET A 91 16.61 8.15 3.65
CA MET A 91 15.74 6.98 3.61
C MET A 91 15.94 6.11 4.85
N LYS A 92 14.85 5.89 5.59
CA LYS A 92 14.82 5.21 6.89
C LYS A 92 14.49 3.73 6.76
N THR A 93 13.76 3.34 5.71
CA THR A 93 13.26 1.98 5.55
C THR A 93 13.65 1.37 4.21
N ASP A 94 13.61 0.03 4.14
CA ASP A 94 13.78 -0.68 2.88
C ASP A 94 12.61 -0.46 1.92
N SER A 95 11.40 -0.21 2.44
CA SER A 95 10.23 0.09 1.62
C SER A 95 10.39 1.41 0.88
N GLU A 96 10.92 2.46 1.52
CA GLU A 96 11.23 3.74 0.87
C GLU A 96 12.25 3.55 -0.26
N ARG A 97 13.34 2.83 0.03
CA ARG A 97 14.37 2.49 -0.97
C ARG A 97 13.77 1.73 -2.14
N TRP A 98 12.97 0.71 -1.86
CA TRP A 98 12.37 -0.14 -2.86
C TRP A 98 11.44 0.65 -3.79
N HIS A 99 10.54 1.47 -3.26
CA HIS A 99 9.61 2.25 -4.09
C HIS A 99 10.31 3.31 -4.93
N ILE A 100 11.32 4.00 -4.37
CA ILE A 100 12.12 4.98 -5.14
C ILE A 100 12.89 4.27 -6.26
N HIS A 101 13.50 3.12 -5.96
CA HIS A 101 14.17 2.29 -6.97
C HIS A 101 13.21 1.80 -8.06
N GLN A 102 12.03 1.29 -7.69
CA GLN A 102 11.01 0.85 -8.66
C GLN A 102 10.55 2.02 -9.54
N LEU A 103 10.32 3.20 -8.97
CA LEU A 103 9.99 4.39 -9.75
C LEU A 103 11.10 4.75 -10.75
N ALA A 104 12.36 4.70 -10.34
CA ALA A 104 13.51 4.97 -11.20
C ALA A 104 13.68 3.93 -12.31
N SER A 105 13.56 2.65 -11.97
CA SER A 105 13.77 1.53 -12.89
C SER A 105 12.61 1.35 -13.87
N LEU A 106 11.36 1.41 -13.39
CA LEU A 106 10.17 1.15 -14.21
C LEU A 106 9.71 2.38 -14.98
N ARG A 107 9.96 3.60 -14.47
CA ARG A 107 9.56 4.86 -15.10
C ARG A 107 8.07 4.89 -15.45
N ASP A 108 7.71 4.95 -16.72
CA ASP A 108 6.32 4.95 -17.20
C ASP A 108 5.59 3.62 -16.94
N ARG A 109 6.33 2.52 -16.80
CA ARG A 109 5.78 1.19 -16.52
C ARG A 109 5.19 1.05 -15.11
N VAL A 110 5.38 2.01 -14.21
CA VAL A 110 4.67 2.01 -12.91
C VAL A 110 3.14 2.10 -13.09
N PHE A 111 2.67 2.54 -14.27
CA PHE A 111 1.25 2.59 -14.63
C PHE A 111 0.79 1.45 -15.55
N GLU A 112 1.62 0.42 -15.79
CA GLU A 112 1.33 -0.65 -16.76
C GLU A 112 -0.05 -1.30 -16.52
N TYR A 113 -0.41 -1.52 -15.25
CA TYR A 113 -1.69 -2.14 -14.87
C TYR A 113 -2.81 -1.13 -14.55
N PHE A 114 -2.48 0.15 -14.38
CA PHE A 114 -3.42 1.23 -14.03
C PHE A 114 -3.15 2.50 -14.87
N PRO A 115 -3.26 2.40 -16.20
CA PRO A 115 -2.90 3.50 -17.11
C PRO A 115 -3.76 4.75 -16.93
N GLU A 116 -5.01 4.60 -16.48
CA GLU A 116 -5.93 5.69 -16.19
C GLU A 116 -5.45 6.61 -15.06
N ARG A 117 -4.51 6.15 -14.22
CA ARG A 117 -3.93 6.94 -13.14
C ARG A 117 -2.75 7.78 -13.57
N LYS A 118 -2.17 7.57 -14.76
CA LYS A 118 -0.99 8.29 -15.23
C LYS A 118 -1.29 9.79 -15.38
N PRO A 119 -0.66 10.68 -14.57
CA PRO A 119 -0.87 12.11 -14.72
C PRO A 119 -0.25 12.63 -16.02
N SER A 120 -0.87 13.63 -16.64
CA SER A 120 -0.40 14.22 -17.90
C SER A 120 1.01 14.82 -17.84
N LYS A 121 1.47 15.23 -16.64
CA LYS A 121 2.80 15.78 -16.41
C LYS A 121 3.85 14.74 -16.03
N PHE A 122 3.49 13.46 -15.91
CA PHE A 122 4.40 12.45 -15.39
C PHE A 122 5.65 12.30 -16.25
N ASP A 123 5.50 12.23 -17.57
CA ASP A 123 6.64 12.05 -18.49
C ASP A 123 7.60 13.24 -18.43
N GLU A 124 7.07 14.47 -18.40
CA GLU A 124 7.86 15.69 -18.19
C GLU A 124 8.63 15.65 -16.86
N GLN A 125 8.01 15.13 -15.79
CA GLN A 125 8.69 14.97 -14.51
C GLN A 125 9.77 13.90 -14.56
N ILE A 126 9.56 12.76 -15.22
CA ILE A 126 10.61 11.74 -15.40
C ILE A 126 11.82 12.33 -16.13
N GLU A 127 11.59 13.03 -17.24
CA GLU A 127 12.66 13.67 -18.02
C GLU A 127 13.41 14.73 -17.19
N SER A 128 12.67 15.63 -16.53
CA SER A 128 13.25 16.71 -15.71
C SER A 128 14.02 16.21 -14.47
N ASN A 129 13.77 14.98 -14.05
CA ASN A 129 14.38 14.36 -12.88
C ASN A 129 15.31 13.19 -13.23
N GLN A 130 15.61 12.97 -14.52
CA GLN A 130 16.35 11.80 -14.98
C GLN A 130 17.71 11.60 -14.28
N SER A 131 18.46 12.67 -14.05
CA SER A 131 19.77 12.57 -13.38
C SER A 131 19.67 12.12 -11.93
N TRP A 132 18.61 12.51 -11.23
CA TRP A 132 18.32 12.06 -9.87
C TRP A 132 17.76 10.63 -9.87
N LEU A 133 16.88 10.28 -10.80
CA LEU A 133 16.37 8.91 -10.93
C LEU A 133 17.50 7.92 -11.23
N ALA A 134 18.46 8.29 -12.10
CA ALA A 134 19.61 7.45 -12.44
C ALA A 134 20.53 7.14 -11.25
N SER A 135 20.52 7.92 -10.17
CA SER A 135 21.27 7.59 -8.95
C SER A 135 20.57 6.57 -8.04
N HIS A 136 19.39 6.09 -8.44
CA HIS A 136 18.55 5.14 -7.71
C HIS A 136 18.18 3.90 -8.55
N GLU A 137 18.70 3.78 -9.78
CA GLU A 137 18.67 2.56 -10.61
C GLU A 137 19.71 1.54 -10.12
#